data_AF-A0A3M2FPA9-F1
#
_entry.id   AF-A0A3M2FPA9-F1
#
_cell.length_a   1.000
_cell.length_b   1.000
_cell.length_c   1.000
_cell.angle_alpha   90.00
_cell.angle_beta   90.00
_cell.angle_gamma   90.00
#
_symmetry.space_group_name_H-M   'P 1'
#
loop_
_entity.id
_entity.type
_entity.pdbx_description
1 polymer ?
#
loop_
_entity_poly.entity_id
_entity_poly.type
_entity_poly.pdbx_seq_one_letter_code
_entity_poly.pdbx_strand_id
1 'polypeptide(L)' 'GYYPQTLDVLVDEGYLRQIPVDPFLGRNEWEEISADPDTSLDPSQPPGVWDVRSLAEGSTRDGTPYADL' A
#
# COMPACT_ATOMS: atom_id res chain seq x y z
N GLY A 1 2.06 -17.52 3.16
CA GLY A 1 1.19 -16.33 3.07
C GLY A 1 1.59 -15.60 1.82
N TYR A 2 0.65 -15.01 1.09
CA TYR A 2 0.95 -14.26 -0.13
C TYR A 2 0.62 -12.79 0.10
N TYR A 3 1.39 -11.91 -0.53
CA TYR A 3 1.01 -10.50 -0.60
C TYR A 3 -0.20 -10.37 -1.55
N PRO A 4 -1.22 -9.60 -1.18
CA PRO A 4 -2.39 -9.36 -2.03
C PRO A 4 -1.96 -8.64 -3.31
N GLN A 5 -2.64 -8.85 -4.44
CA GLN A 5 -2.26 -8.17 -5.68
C GLN A 5 -2.54 -6.67 -5.67
N THR A 6 -3.58 -6.25 -4.95
CA THR A 6 -3.96 -4.85 -4.75
C THR A 6 -4.56 -4.70 -3.35
N LEU A 7 -4.71 -3.45 -2.90
CA LEU A 7 -5.43 -3.12 -1.67
C LEU A 7 -6.88 -3.62 -1.69
N ASP A 8 -7.56 -3.57 -2.84
CA ASP A 8 -8.95 -4.02 -2.99
C ASP A 8 -9.15 -5.49 -2.62
N VAL A 9 -8.15 -6.34 -2.90
CA VAL A 9 -8.19 -7.77 -2.54
C VAL A 9 -8.39 -7.94 -1.03
N LEU A 10 -7.79 -7.07 -0.21
CA LEU A 10 -7.96 -7.12 1.24
C LEU A 10 -9.41 -6.81 1.66
N VAL A 11 -10.13 -5.99 0.90
CA VAL A 11 -11.55 -5.69 1.15
C VAL A 11 -12.41 -6.86 0.70
N ASP A 12 -12.16 -7.38 -0.50
CA ASP A 12 -12.92 -8.48 -1.10
C ASP A 12 -12.80 -9.77 -0.27
N GLU A 13 -11.60 -10.07 0.23
CA GLU A 13 -11.34 -11.21 1.10
C GLU A 13 -11.76 -10.97 2.57
N GLY A 14 -12.21 -9.74 2.88
CA GLY A 14 -12.74 -9.38 4.20
C GLY A 14 -11.68 -9.14 5.28
N TYR A 15 -10.41 -9.00 4.92
CA TYR A 15 -9.34 -8.55 5.82
C TYR A 15 -9.52 -7.09 6.23
N LEU A 16 -10.03 -6.26 5.31
CA LEU A 16 -10.44 -4.89 5.54
C LEU A 16 -11.96 -4.76 5.31
N ARG A 17 -12.61 -3.88 6.07
CA ARG A 17 -14.03 -3.55 5.82
C ARG A 17 -14.21 -2.64 4.61
N GLN A 18 -13.21 -1.79 4.36
CA GLN A 18 -13.10 -0.85 3.25
C GLN A 18 -11.67 -0.31 3.24
N ILE A 19 -11.23 0.26 2.12
CA ILE A 19 -9.94 0.96 2.06
C ILE A 19 -9.98 2.20 2.97
N PRO A 20 -9.01 2.37 3.88
CA PRO A 20 -8.98 3.52 4.76
C PRO A 20 -8.80 4.81 3.97
N VAL A 21 -9.36 5.89 4.50
CA VAL A 21 -9.16 7.23 3.95
C VAL A 21 -7.84 7.78 4.45
N ASP A 22 -7.02 8.27 3.53
CA ASP A 22 -5.78 8.99 3.81
C ASP A 22 -6.06 10.25 4.65
N PRO A 23 -5.45 10.41 5.83
CA PRO A 23 -5.69 11.56 6.71
C PRO A 23 -5.19 12.89 6.14
N PHE A 24 -4.26 12.89 5.18
CA PHE A 24 -3.69 14.09 4.58
C PHE A 24 -4.50 14.56 3.37
N LEU A 25 -4.96 13.62 2.54
CA LEU A 25 -5.69 13.93 1.30
C LEU A 25 -7.22 13.79 1.44
N GLY A 26 -7.72 13.08 2.45
CA GLY A 26 -9.15 12.87 2.64
C GLY A 26 -9.80 11.94 1.59
N ARG A 27 -8.99 11.15 0.87
CA ARG A 27 -9.45 10.14 -0.12
C ARG A 27 -8.89 8.76 0.22
N ASN A 28 -9.52 7.70 -0.26
CA ASN A 28 -9.09 6.32 -0.04
C ASN A 28 -8.08 5.82 -1.09
N GLU A 29 -7.35 6.74 -1.74
CA GLU A 29 -6.34 6.42 -2.74
C GLU A 29 -4.96 6.40 -2.07
N TRP A 30 -4.27 5.27 -2.17
CA TRP A 30 -2.93 5.05 -1.65
C TRP A 30 -2.00 4.63 -2.78
N GLU A 31 -0.72 4.96 -2.67
CA GLU A 31 0.33 4.42 -3.54
C GLU A 31 0.66 3.00 -3.08
N GLU A 32 0.40 2.02 -3.93
CA GLU A 32 0.71 0.62 -3.67
C GLU A 32 2.18 0.32 -4.01
N ILE A 33 2.95 -0.13 -3.03
CA ILE A 33 4.33 -0.53 -3.23
C ILE A 33 4.38 -2.04 -3.39
N SER A 34 4.90 -2.49 -4.53
CA SER A 34 5.09 -3.92 -4.81
C SER A 34 6.21 -4.51 -3.96
N ALA A 35 5.98 -5.70 -3.43
CA ALA A 35 6.97 -6.49 -2.72
C ALA A 35 8.19 -6.73 -3.63
N ASP A 36 9.38 -6.77 -3.04
CA ASP A 36 10.55 -7.17 -3.80
C ASP A 36 10.37 -8.63 -4.25
N PRO A 37 10.52 -8.96 -5.55
CA PRO A 37 10.46 -10.34 -6.03
C PRO A 37 11.40 -11.29 -5.27
N ASP A 38 12.53 -10.81 -4.72
CA ASP A 38 13.44 -11.61 -3.89
C ASP A 38 12.85 -11.93 -2.50
N THR A 39 11.90 -11.13 -2.03
CA THR A 39 11.15 -11.37 -0.78
C THR A 39 9.84 -12.14 -1.01
N SER A 40 9.48 -12.39 -2.26
CA SER A 40 8.29 -13.18 -2.59
C SER A 40 8.49 -14.63 -2.19
N LEU A 41 7.54 -15.15 -1.41
CA LEU A 41 7.51 -16.56 -1.02
C LEU A 41 7.22 -17.50 -2.20
N ASP A 42 6.64 -16.98 -3.28
CA ASP A 42 6.44 -17.70 -4.53
C ASP A 42 6.97 -16.89 -5.72
N PRO A 43 8.04 -17.36 -6.40
CA PRO A 43 8.58 -16.70 -7.60
C PRO A 43 7.67 -16.84 -8.82
N SER A 44 6.61 -17.65 -8.73
CA SER A 44 5.60 -17.85 -9.79
C SER A 44 4.47 -16.83 -9.75
N GLN A 45 4.30 -16.12 -8.63
CA GLN A 45 3.28 -15.10 -8.46
C GLN A 45 3.89 -13.72 -8.69
N PRO A 46 3.16 -12.79 -9.34
CA PRO A 46 3.60 -11.41 -9.43
C PRO A 46 3.79 -10.81 -8.02
N PRO A 47 4.73 -9.87 -7.85
CA PRO A 47 4.94 -9.22 -6.57
C PRO A 47 3.65 -8.50 -6.15
N GLY A 48 3.04 -8.95 -5.05
CA GLY A 48 1.87 -8.29 -4.47
C GLY A 48 2.23 -7.00 -3.74
N VAL A 49 1.25 -6.32 -3.17
CA VAL A 49 1.43 -5.12 -2.36
C VAL A 49 2.03 -5.48 -1.01
N TRP A 50 3.22 -4.97 -0.70
CA TRP A 50 3.85 -5.15 0.62
C TRP A 50 3.59 -3.97 1.56
N ASP A 51 3.52 -2.77 1.00
CA ASP A 51 3.37 -1.52 1.73
C ASP A 51 2.55 -0.51 0.92
N VAL A 52 1.98 0.47 1.60
CA VAL A 52 1.13 1.49 0.99
C VAL A 52 1.45 2.86 1.56
N ARG A 53 1.55 3.87 0.69
CA ARG A 53 1.91 5.24 1.10
C ARG A 53 0.87 6.26 0.68
N SER A 54 0.89 7.39 1.39
CA SER A 54 0.02 8.52 1.08
C SER A 54 0.46 9.17 -0.22
N LEU A 55 -0.50 9.47 -1.10
CA LEU A 55 -0.27 10.24 -2.33
C LEU A 55 -0.13 11.75 -2.08
N ALA A 56 -0.01 12.18 -0.82
CA ALA A 56 -0.01 13.59 -0.45
C ALA A 56 1.25 14.29 -0.98
N GLU A 57 1.06 15.37 -1.74
CA GLU A 57 2.16 16.23 -2.14
C GLU A 57 2.60 17.07 -0.92
N GLY A 58 3.76 16.74 -0.37
CA GLY A 58 4.34 17.48 0.74
C GLY A 58 5.27 16.63 1.60
N SER A 59 5.79 17.27 2.64
CA SER A 59 6.63 16.64 3.64
C SER A 59 5.99 16.71 5.02
N THR A 60 6.34 15.76 5.89
CA THR A 60 6.10 15.85 7.32
C THR A 60 6.74 17.09 7.91
N ARG A 61 6.41 17.38 9.17
CA ARG A 61 7.01 18.49 9.92
C ARG A 61 8.54 18.43 9.98
N ASP A 62 9.11 17.23 9.88
CA ASP A 62 10.55 16.97 9.90
C ASP A 62 11.20 17.00 8.51
N GLY A 63 10.42 17.19 7.45
CA GLY A 63 10.90 17.34 6.07
C GLY A 63 10.85 16.06 5.23
N THR A 64 10.49 14.91 5.80
CA THR A 64 10.35 13.64 5.06
C THR A 64 9.12 13.68 4.15
N PRO A 65 9.25 13.41 2.84
CA PRO A 65 8.10 13.32 1.94
C PRO A 65 7.09 12.28 2.43
N TYR A 66 5.79 12.53 2.27
CA TYR A 66 4.76 11.53 2.63
C TYR A 66 4.90 10.22 1.82
N ALA A 67 5.44 10.32 0.60
CA ALA A 67 5.77 9.19 -0.26
C ALA A 67 7.02 8.39 0.19
N ASP A 68 7.76 8.86 1.20
CA ASP A 68 8.95 8.20 1.76
C ASP A 68 8.74 7.71 3.20
N LEU A 69 7.51 7.79 3.72
CA LEU A 69 7.14 7.30 5.05
C LEU A 69 6.95 5.78 5.10
#